data_AF-A0A968Z9P1-F1
#
_entry.id   AF-A0A968Z9P1-F1
#
_cell.length_a   1.000
_cell.length_b   1.000
_cell.length_c   1.000
_cell.angle_alpha   90.00
_cell.angle_beta   90.00
_cell.angle_gamma   90.00
#
_symmetry.space_group_name_H-M   'P 1'
#
loop_
_entity.id
_entity.type
_entity.pdbx_description
1 polymer ?
#
loop_
_entity_poly.entity_id
_entity_poly.type
_entity_poly.pdbx_seq_one_letter_code
_entity_poly.pdbx_strand_id
1 'polypeptide(L)'
;MAQHIGIDFGTTNSAVAIADDDGGVRLAELPTPLGQASTWRTVLYFEPDGELSAGPQAIARYLATEGEGRLVQSIKSHLASDSFSATTIFGRRWSLEDMIAAYLRKIREACGFDLGRRCVVGRPVKYWGARSSDDDARAVTACRRRCAKPALTR
;
A
#
# COMPACT_ATOMS: atom_id res chain seq x y z
N MET A 1 16.98 -9.52 -17.41
CA MET A 1 17.06 -8.08 -17.08
C MET A 1 16.54 -7.89 -15.67
N ALA A 2 17.35 -7.37 -14.76
CA ALA A 2 16.98 -7.23 -13.36
C ALA A 2 16.49 -5.79 -13.13
N GLN A 3 15.20 -5.54 -13.31
CA GLN A 3 14.65 -4.21 -13.04
C GLN A 3 14.70 -3.91 -11.53
N HIS A 4 15.29 -2.78 -11.17
CA HIS A 4 15.28 -2.30 -9.78
C HIS A 4 14.02 -1.47 -9.55
N ILE A 5 13.30 -1.76 -8.47
CA ILE A 5 12.01 -1.11 -8.21
C ILE A 5 12.02 -0.41 -6.86
N GLY A 6 11.60 0.85 -6.89
CA GLY A 6 11.29 1.66 -5.72
C GLY A 6 9.80 1.96 -5.64
N ILE A 7 9.19 1.84 -4.46
CA ILE A 7 7.84 2.34 -4.18
C ILE A 7 7.98 3.49 -3.21
N ASP A 8 7.66 4.70 -3.63
CA ASP A 8 7.42 5.79 -2.70
C ASP A 8 6.00 5.65 -2.14
N PHE A 9 5.88 5.11 -0.92
CA PHE A 9 4.61 4.98 -0.23
C PHE A 9 4.34 6.26 0.58
N GLY A 10 3.71 7.26 -0.04
CA GLY A 10 3.39 8.53 0.62
C GLY A 10 2.06 8.51 1.36
N THR A 11 1.82 9.53 2.19
CA THR A 11 0.57 9.67 2.96
C THR A 11 -0.65 9.90 2.07
N THR A 12 -0.43 10.62 0.98
CA THR A 12 -1.48 11.16 0.11
C THR A 12 -1.47 10.46 -1.25
N ASN A 13 -0.28 10.34 -1.83
CA ASN A 13 -0.02 9.67 -3.09
C ASN A 13 1.15 8.72 -2.92
N SER A 14 1.19 7.67 -3.73
CA SER A 14 2.30 6.77 -3.88
C SER A 14 2.75 6.74 -5.34
N ALA A 15 4.01 6.40 -5.58
CA ALA A 15 4.58 6.25 -6.92
C ALA A 15 5.48 5.02 -6.98
N VAL A 16 5.65 4.45 -8.17
CA VAL A 16 6.56 3.33 -8.41
C VAL A 16 7.62 3.78 -9.39
N ALA A 17 8.88 3.75 -8.98
CA ALA A 17 10.03 4.00 -9.82
C ALA A 17 10.63 2.67 -10.29
N ILE A 18 10.99 2.63 -11.58
CA ILE A 18 11.64 1.51 -12.24
C ILE A 18 12.98 2.05 -12.75
N ALA A 19 14.07 1.45 -12.27
CA ALA A 19 15.39 1.72 -12.79
C ALA A 19 15.86 0.57 -13.69
N ASP A 20 16.39 0.92 -14.85
CA ASP A 20 17.06 0.01 -15.76
C ASP A 20 18.54 -0.17 -15.39
N ASP A 21 19.18 -1.16 -16.03
CA ASP A 21 20.59 -1.51 -15.79
C ASP A 21 21.55 -0.40 -16.32
N ASP A 22 21.06 0.50 -17.18
CA ASP A 22 21.82 1.59 -17.80
C ASP A 22 21.72 2.91 -16.98
N GLY A 23 21.05 2.87 -15.82
CA GLY A 23 20.89 4.00 -14.91
C GLY A 23 19.71 4.93 -15.22
N GLY A 24 18.91 4.61 -16.23
CA GLY A 24 17.65 5.28 -16.52
C GLY A 24 16.61 4.98 -15.44
N VAL A 25 15.90 6.02 -15.00
CA VAL A 25 14.81 5.90 -14.02
C VAL A 25 13.53 6.47 -14.62
N ARG A 26 12.46 5.67 -14.58
CA ARG A 26 11.12 6.09 -14.99
C ARG A 26 10.08 5.74 -13.95
N LEU A 27 8.95 6.45 -13.95
CA LEU A 27 7.79 6.08 -13.16
C LEU A 27 6.95 5.02 -13.89
N ALA A 28 6.33 4.13 -13.14
CA ALA A 28 5.31 3.23 -13.65
C ALA A 28 4.01 4.01 -13.91
N GLU A 29 3.39 3.76 -15.05
CA GLU A 29 2.05 4.27 -15.36
C GLU A 29 1.01 3.33 -14.75
N LEU A 30 0.34 3.79 -13.70
CA LEU A 30 -0.63 3.00 -12.94
C LEU A 30 -2.05 3.26 -13.46
N PRO A 31 -2.90 2.24 -13.57
CA PRO A 31 -4.25 2.37 -14.10
C PRO A 31 -5.11 3.27 -13.22
N THR A 32 -5.99 4.05 -13.84
CA THR A 32 -7.02 4.88 -13.20
C THR A 32 -8.32 4.76 -13.99
N PRO A 33 -9.48 5.13 -13.41
CA PRO A 33 -10.73 5.21 -14.17
C PRO A 33 -10.68 6.14 -15.40
N LEU A 34 -9.72 7.07 -15.47
CA LEU A 34 -9.57 8.06 -16.54
C LEU A 34 -8.38 7.76 -17.48
N GLY A 35 -7.74 6.59 -17.37
CA GLY A 35 -6.55 6.23 -18.14
C GLY A 35 -5.42 5.79 -17.24
N GLN A 36 -4.24 6.41 -17.34
CA GLN A 36 -3.08 6.08 -16.53
C GLN A 36 -2.51 7.32 -15.84
N ALA A 37 -1.83 7.11 -14.72
CA ALA A 37 -1.13 8.15 -13.99
C ALA A 37 0.14 7.61 -13.33
N SER A 38 1.16 8.45 -13.26
CA SER A 38 2.43 8.14 -12.58
C SER A 38 2.34 8.21 -11.05
N THR A 39 1.19 8.63 -10.50
CA THR A 39 0.92 8.66 -9.06
C THR A 39 -0.42 8.03 -8.73
N TRP A 40 -0.51 7.40 -7.56
CA TRP A 40 -1.68 6.67 -7.09
C TRP A 40 -2.09 7.12 -5.70
N ARG A 41 -3.37 7.41 -5.50
CA ARG A 41 -3.89 7.82 -4.19
C ARG A 41 -3.62 6.76 -3.12
N THR A 42 -3.17 7.17 -1.94
CA THR A 42 -2.97 6.27 -0.79
C THR A 42 -4.28 6.09 -0.03
N VAL A 43 -5.19 5.31 -0.62
CA VAL A 43 -6.50 5.00 -0.04
C VAL A 43 -6.83 3.53 -0.23
N LEU A 44 -7.65 2.98 0.67
CA LEU A 44 -8.28 1.68 0.58
C LEU A 44 -9.78 1.83 0.69
N TYR A 45 -10.52 1.02 -0.06
CA TYR A 45 -11.97 0.92 0.06
C TYR A 45 -12.36 -0.54 0.27
N PHE A 46 -13.05 -0.81 1.37
CA PHE A 46 -13.55 -2.12 1.74
C PHE A 46 -15.04 -2.17 1.46
N GLU A 47 -15.50 -3.22 0.80
CA GLU A 47 -16.91 -3.45 0.52
C GLU A 47 -17.50 -4.51 1.47
N PRO A 48 -18.82 -4.50 1.73
CA PRO A 48 -19.45 -5.44 2.66
C PRO A 48 -19.33 -6.92 2.26
N ASP A 49 -19.18 -7.19 0.96
CA ASP A 49 -18.96 -8.54 0.41
C ASP A 49 -17.52 -9.06 0.60
N GLY A 50 -16.64 -8.22 1.14
CA GLY A 50 -15.24 -8.52 1.40
C GLY A 50 -14.27 -8.06 0.31
N GLU A 51 -14.76 -7.44 -0.77
CA GLU A 51 -13.90 -6.88 -1.81
C GLU A 51 -13.07 -5.69 -1.28
N LEU A 52 -11.86 -5.58 -1.81
CA LEU A 52 -10.91 -4.54 -1.42
C LEU A 52 -10.31 -3.88 -2.67
N SER A 53 -10.54 -2.57 -2.77
CA SER A 53 -9.94 -1.72 -3.79
C SER A 53 -8.91 -0.78 -3.18
N ALA A 54 -7.97 -0.29 -4.00
CA ALA A 54 -7.01 0.74 -3.61
C ALA A 54 -6.93 1.84 -4.68
N GLY A 55 -6.30 2.96 -4.33
CA GLY A 55 -5.98 3.99 -5.32
C GLY A 55 -7.21 4.67 -5.95
N PRO A 56 -7.09 5.16 -7.19
CA PRO A 56 -8.19 5.76 -7.93
C PRO A 56 -9.42 4.84 -8.08
N GLN A 57 -9.22 3.52 -8.16
CA GLN A 57 -10.29 2.53 -8.23
C GLN A 57 -11.09 2.49 -6.93
N ALA A 58 -10.44 2.57 -5.77
CA ALA A 58 -11.12 2.68 -4.48
C ALA A 58 -12.02 3.92 -4.39
N ILE A 59 -11.56 5.06 -4.92
CA ILE A 59 -12.36 6.29 -4.95
C ILE A 59 -13.57 6.10 -5.87
N ALA A 60 -13.38 5.51 -7.06
CA ALA A 60 -14.46 5.24 -7.99
C ALA A 60 -15.50 4.29 -7.39
N ARG A 61 -15.07 3.21 -6.73
CA ARG A 61 -15.97 2.28 -6.04
C ARG A 61 -16.74 2.97 -4.91
N TYR A 62 -16.05 3.74 -4.07
CA TYR A 62 -16.69 4.50 -2.99
C TYR A 62 -17.83 5.41 -3.51
N LEU A 63 -17.59 6.12 -4.61
CA LEU A 63 -18.60 6.98 -5.24
C LEU A 63 -19.74 6.17 -5.86
N ALA A 64 -19.42 5.06 -6.54
CA ALA A 64 -20.39 4.23 -7.23
C ALA A 64 -21.33 3.46 -6.28
N THR A 65 -20.86 3.10 -5.09
CA THR A 65 -21.66 2.42 -4.06
C THR A 65 -22.20 3.40 -3.00
N GLU A 66 -22.20 4.71 -3.28
CA GLU A 66 -22.70 5.75 -2.37
C GLU A 66 -22.14 5.68 -0.92
N GLY A 67 -20.92 5.16 -0.76
CA GLY A 67 -20.29 5.00 0.54
C GLY A 67 -20.83 3.88 1.45
N GLU A 68 -21.55 2.88 0.91
CA GLU A 68 -21.98 1.68 1.67
C GLU A 68 -20.82 0.90 2.32
N GLY A 69 -19.61 1.03 1.75
CA GLY A 69 -18.39 0.43 2.24
C GLY A 69 -17.63 1.27 3.27
N ARG A 70 -16.40 0.86 3.58
CA ARG A 70 -15.48 1.59 4.45
C ARG A 70 -14.32 2.16 3.65
N LEU A 71 -14.27 3.49 3.51
CA LEU A 71 -13.12 4.19 2.96
C LEU A 71 -12.08 4.46 4.07
N VAL A 72 -10.83 4.08 3.81
CA VAL A 72 -9.69 4.34 4.68
C VAL A 72 -8.66 5.18 3.94
N GLN A 73 -8.34 6.34 4.52
CA GLN A 73 -7.37 7.30 4.01
C GLN A 73 -6.36 7.67 5.10
N SER A 74 -5.27 8.35 4.71
CA SER A 74 -4.24 8.81 5.64
C SER A 74 -3.64 7.66 6.48
N ILE A 75 -3.53 6.46 5.90
CA ILE A 75 -3.01 5.26 6.56
C ILE A 75 -1.61 5.54 7.14
N LYS A 76 -0.77 6.26 6.39
CA LYS A 76 0.58 6.64 6.82
C LYS A 76 0.60 7.66 7.96
N SER A 77 -0.41 8.53 8.10
CA SER A 77 -0.49 9.45 9.24
C SER A 77 -0.74 8.69 10.55
N HIS A 78 -1.49 7.60 10.49
CA HIS A 78 -1.74 6.75 11.65
C HIS A 78 -0.50 5.95 12.07
N LEU A 79 0.46 5.69 11.16
CA LEU A 79 1.78 5.13 11.54
C LEU A 79 2.60 6.08 12.41
N ALA A 80 2.31 7.39 12.36
CA ALA A 80 3.01 8.39 13.14
C ALA A 80 2.39 8.61 14.53
N SER A 81 1.26 7.95 14.85
CA SER A 81 0.53 8.11 16.11
C SER A 81 0.39 6.77 16.83
N ASP A 82 0.85 6.71 18.09
CA ASP A 82 0.72 5.52 18.96
C ASP A 82 -0.75 5.13 19.28
N SER A 83 -1.71 5.94 18.86
CA SER A 83 -3.14 5.77 19.21
C SER A 83 -3.88 4.75 18.34
N PHE A 84 -3.34 4.34 17.19
CA PHE A 84 -4.05 3.49 16.24
C PHE A 84 -3.25 2.24 15.84
N SER A 85 -3.59 1.10 16.45
CA SER A 85 -2.97 -0.19 16.13
C SER A 85 -3.82 -1.06 15.20
N ALA A 86 -5.15 -0.99 15.30
CA ALA A 86 -6.07 -1.78 14.49
C ALA A 86 -7.48 -1.18 14.47
N THR A 87 -8.27 -1.58 13.48
CA THR A 87 -9.71 -1.31 13.40
C THR A 87 -10.46 -2.57 12.98
N THR A 88 -11.77 -2.61 13.23
CA THR A 88 -12.64 -3.70 12.75
C THR A 88 -13.47 -3.18 11.58
N ILE A 89 -13.38 -3.88 10.45
CA ILE A 89 -14.12 -3.56 9.22
C ILE A 89 -14.90 -4.82 8.85
N PHE A 90 -16.24 -4.70 8.79
CA PHE A 90 -17.16 -5.81 8.51
C PHE A 90 -16.88 -7.08 9.33
N GLY A 91 -16.72 -6.92 10.65
CA GLY A 91 -16.45 -8.02 11.57
C GLY A 91 -15.03 -8.58 11.53
N ARG A 92 -14.16 -8.09 10.63
CA ARG A 92 -12.76 -8.52 10.53
C ARG A 92 -11.82 -7.47 11.12
N ARG A 93 -10.88 -7.92 11.96
CA ARG A 93 -9.83 -7.06 12.51
C ARG A 93 -8.74 -6.80 11.45
N TRP A 94 -8.43 -5.54 11.23
CA TRP A 94 -7.38 -5.04 10.34
C TRP A 94 -6.37 -4.24 11.15
N SER A 95 -5.15 -4.76 11.27
CA SER A 95 -4.04 -3.95 11.80
C SER A 95 -3.56 -2.94 10.77
N LEU A 96 -2.85 -1.92 11.24
CA LEU A 96 -2.26 -0.92 10.35
C LEU A 96 -1.32 -1.55 9.32
N GLU A 97 -0.52 -2.54 9.72
CA GLU A 97 0.38 -3.24 8.80
C GLU A 97 -0.38 -4.16 7.84
N ASP A 98 -1.55 -4.71 8.21
CA ASP A 98 -2.39 -5.45 7.26
C ASP A 98 -2.90 -4.53 6.15
N MET A 99 -3.33 -3.31 6.50
CA MET A 99 -3.81 -2.32 5.54
C MET A 99 -2.67 -1.85 4.63
N ILE A 100 -1.49 -1.57 5.17
CA ILE A 100 -0.32 -1.21 4.35
C ILE A 100 0.06 -2.36 3.42
N ALA A 101 0.11 -3.60 3.91
CA ALA A 101 0.44 -4.76 3.08
C ALA A 101 -0.61 -4.98 1.97
N ALA A 102 -1.90 -4.76 2.27
CA ALA A 102 -2.95 -4.84 1.28
C ALA A 102 -2.83 -3.75 0.21
N TYR A 103 -2.51 -2.51 0.60
CA TYR A 103 -2.25 -1.42 -0.34
C TYR A 103 -1.07 -1.72 -1.26
N LEU A 104 0.07 -2.17 -0.70
CA LEU A 104 1.26 -2.51 -1.50
C LEU A 104 1.01 -3.68 -2.47
N ARG A 105 0.18 -4.66 -2.07
CA ARG A 105 -0.26 -5.73 -2.98
C ARG A 105 -1.08 -5.18 -4.14
N LYS A 106 -2.00 -4.25 -3.87
CA LYS A 106 -2.82 -3.61 -4.92
C LYS A 106 -1.98 -2.76 -5.87
N ILE A 107 -0.96 -2.05 -5.37
CA ILE A 107 0.04 -1.40 -6.25
C ILE A 107 0.74 -2.41 -7.15
N ARG A 108 1.20 -3.54 -6.59
CA ARG A 108 1.87 -4.58 -7.37
C ARG A 108 0.96 -5.15 -8.46
N GLU A 109 -0.29 -5.44 -8.13
CA GLU A 109 -1.30 -5.88 -9.09
C GLU A 109 -1.51 -4.84 -10.19
N ALA A 110 -1.57 -3.56 -9.83
CA ALA A 110 -1.81 -2.45 -10.76
C ALA A 110 -0.62 -2.17 -11.70
N CYS A 111 0.62 -2.44 -11.28
CA CYS A 111 1.80 -2.30 -12.14
C CYS A 111 1.72 -3.19 -13.39
N GLY A 112 1.09 -4.36 -13.32
CA GLY A 112 0.98 -5.28 -14.46
C GLY A 112 2.30 -5.93 -14.89
N PHE A 113 3.39 -5.74 -14.14
CA PHE A 113 4.68 -6.41 -14.34
C PHE A 113 5.19 -7.00 -13.03
N ASP A 114 6.03 -8.03 -13.12
CA ASP A 114 6.64 -8.63 -11.94
C ASP A 114 7.58 -7.62 -11.27
N LEU A 115 7.28 -7.27 -10.01
CA LEU A 115 8.13 -6.37 -9.24
C LEU A 115 9.46 -7.02 -8.79
N GLY A 116 9.72 -8.25 -9.25
CA GLY A 116 10.87 -9.03 -8.88
C GLY A 116 10.86 -9.40 -7.40
N ARG A 117 11.96 -9.99 -6.93
CA ARG A 117 12.10 -10.47 -5.55
C ARG A 117 12.45 -9.36 -4.53
N ARG A 118 12.78 -8.14 -4.98
CA ARG A 118 13.30 -7.07 -4.11
C ARG A 118 12.75 -5.71 -4.56
N CYS A 119 11.93 -5.11 -3.71
CA CYS A 119 11.44 -3.75 -3.86
C CYS A 119 11.89 -2.91 -2.67
N VAL A 120 12.35 -1.68 -2.91
CA VAL A 120 12.63 -0.70 -1.85
C VAL A 120 11.38 0.12 -1.63
N VAL A 121 10.76 0.03 -0.46
CA VAL A 121 9.63 0.90 -0.10
C VAL A 121 10.20 2.09 0.68
N GLY A 122 9.93 3.31 0.21
CA GLY A 122 10.33 4.56 0.85
C GLY A 122 9.91 4.58 2.32
N ARG A 123 10.90 4.70 3.21
CA ARG A 123 10.72 4.67 4.67
C ARG A 123 10.56 6.08 5.22
N PRO A 124 9.69 6.32 6.22
CA PRO A 124 9.91 7.42 7.15
C PRO A 124 11.23 7.18 7.91
N VAL A 125 11.97 8.25 8.20
CA VAL A 125 13.30 8.22 8.84
C VAL A 125 13.26 7.72 10.30
N LYS A 126 12.06 7.54 10.89
CA LYS A 126 11.80 6.85 12.17
C LYS A 126 10.38 6.26 12.16
N TYR A 127 10.15 5.01 12.58
CA TYR A 127 8.82 4.62 13.06
C TYR A 127 8.56 5.38 14.35
N TRP A 128 7.51 6.20 14.38
CA TRP A 128 7.13 6.90 15.59
C TRP A 128 6.45 5.89 16.53
N GLY A 129 7.15 5.54 17.63
CA GLY A 129 6.82 4.43 18.52
C GLY A 129 8.00 3.45 18.74
N ALA A 130 9.00 3.45 17.85
CA ALA A 130 10.24 2.72 18.04
C ALA A 130 11.11 3.44 19.08
N ARG A 131 11.23 2.86 20.29
CA ARG A 131 12.15 3.39 21.31
C ARG A 131 13.60 3.01 21.02
N SER A 132 13.82 2.10 20.07
CA SER A 132 15.13 1.65 19.60
C SER A 132 15.08 1.20 18.13
N SER A 133 16.24 1.04 17.50
CA SER A 133 16.41 0.49 16.15
C SER A 133 15.79 -0.90 15.94
N ASP A 134 15.58 -1.67 17.01
CA ASP A 134 15.05 -3.04 16.95
C ASP A 134 13.53 -3.08 16.72
N ASP A 135 12.79 -2.08 17.21
CA ASP A 135 11.34 -1.97 16.96
C ASP A 135 11.06 -1.64 15.50
N ASP A 136 11.91 -0.79 14.92
CA ASP A 136 11.94 -0.44 13.50
C ASP A 136 12.20 -1.68 12.62
N ALA A 137 13.13 -2.54 13.03
CA ALA A 137 13.43 -3.80 12.35
C ALA A 137 12.28 -4.81 12.44
N ARG A 138 11.56 -4.87 13.58
CA ARG A 138 10.39 -5.72 13.78
C ARG A 138 9.21 -5.31 12.89
N ALA A 139 8.91 -4.02 12.78
CA ALA A 139 7.84 -3.52 11.92
C ALA A 139 8.12 -3.78 10.43
N VAL A 140 9.37 -3.61 9.99
CA VAL A 140 9.81 -3.96 8.63
C VAL A 140 9.71 -5.47 8.38
N THR A 141 10.12 -6.29 9.34
CA THR A 141 10.03 -7.75 9.21
C THR A 141 8.57 -8.21 9.17
N ALA A 142 7.68 -7.61 9.95
CA ALA A 142 6.25 -7.89 9.93
C ALA A 142 5.60 -7.51 8.59
N CYS A 143 5.94 -6.33 8.06
CA CYS A 143 5.45 -5.86 6.76
C CYS A 143 5.97 -6.76 5.61
N ARG A 144 7.27 -7.11 5.61
CA ARG A 144 7.86 -8.06 4.66
C ARG A 144 7.18 -9.44 4.73
N ARG A 145 6.97 -9.98 5.94
CA ARG A 145 6.27 -11.25 6.14
C ARG A 145 4.83 -11.21 5.63
N ARG A 146 4.10 -10.12 5.84
CA ARG A 146 2.70 -9.96 5.40
C ARG A 146 2.56 -9.75 3.88
N CYS A 147 3.49 -9.03 3.26
CA CYS A 147 3.55 -8.88 1.80
C CYS A 147 3.94 -10.19 1.08
N ALA A 148 4.70 -11.06 1.74
CA ALA A 148 5.12 -12.37 1.23
C ALA A 148 4.08 -13.48 1.45
N LYS A 149 3.10 -13.28 2.34
CA LYS A 149 1.98 -14.23 2.48
C LYS A 149 1.06 -14.10 1.25
N PRO A 150 0.61 -15.23 0.66
CA PRO A 150 -0.49 -15.18 -0.30
C PRO A 150 -1.67 -14.45 0.35
N ALA A 151 -2.53 -13.82 -0.49
CA ALA A 151 -3.74 -13.18 -0.02
C ALA A 151 -4.39 -14.10 1.02
N LEU A 152 -4.84 -13.53 2.14
CA LEU A 152 -5.59 -14.29 3.16
C LEU A 152 -6.80 -14.91 2.47
N THR A 153 -6.59 -16.11 1.92
CA THR A 153 -7.60 -17.00 1.41
C THR A 153 -8.40 -17.46 2.60
N ARG A 154 -9.72 -17.36 2.43
CA ARG A 154 -10.80 -17.72 3.34
C ARG A 154 -10.43 -18.70 4.45
#